data_AF-A0A0Q9PQ23-F1
#
_entry.id   AF-A0A0Q9PQ23-F1
#
_cell.length_a   1.000
_cell.length_b   1.000
_cell.length_c   1.000
_cell.angle_alpha   90.00
_cell.angle_beta   90.00
_cell.angle_gamma   90.00
#
_symmetry.space_group_name_H-M   'P 1'
#
loop_
_entity.id
_entity.type
_entity.pdbx_description
1 polymer ?
#
loop_
_entity_poly.entity_id
_entity_poly.type
_entity_poly.pdbx_seq_one_letter_code
_entity_poly.pdbx_strand_id
1 'polypeptide(L)'
;MTSFDTDKKHLTFLLDQIDNRDLALPDFQRDFVWKPGETRELVRSVMQSFPAGTILLMQGGAKHFKPRPFSEAAALTGVEPSFLALDGQQRLTSLSLAFSGRGDYRYFLHIQELLDGEDLDEAIEVYHHSRQGAWRDIKGQARDLALPMSRLRDFANWRDDVIDERELLFPTEDSKDLKRKLNEIETTYIAPVLQYQFPVTTLNRHTSLDAVCTIFETLNRTGVKLSVFDLLVARGYAQGVELRGLLEQARADHPILDEFSIDPYYLLQVVAVWVRGNPTRSTVLGLDVKNDVEPRWDEAASNIGAVLHMLQAECGVLTKKYFPYRTMLLTLAAAWSEVTAVTGPEVAARRDKLKRWFWCATFAQRYETQGNSRTSNDVPELRAWLTGAGGAPEVVNDGELRTFRAVNNNTQALYSAAIALSLRNHPLDFHQGKPLTATRIVADQIDDHHVFPQAYLGSAYPKALKDSVLNRTLIDRATNIRIQHKAPSTYLGDMEKALGAQLLERVLESHGLPADAQGSLLSDDFEAFLTWREQHLHEQIRLVTGWSAPVPAATDSSSSSAREGV
;
A
#
# COMPACT_ATOMS: atom_id res chain seq x y z
N MET A 1 -21.35 0.49 37.32
CA MET A 1 -21.08 -0.93 37.05
C MET A 1 -21.50 -1.22 35.62
N THR A 2 -20.55 -1.54 34.75
CA THR A 2 -20.85 -1.99 33.38
C THR A 2 -21.39 -3.41 33.46
N SER A 3 -22.69 -3.56 33.19
CA SER A 3 -23.32 -4.86 33.00
C SER A 3 -23.15 -5.24 31.53
N PHE A 4 -22.51 -6.38 31.28
CA PHE A 4 -22.46 -7.01 29.96
C PHE A 4 -23.13 -8.37 30.06
N ASP A 5 -23.74 -8.80 28.97
CA ASP A 5 -24.32 -10.14 28.84
C ASP A 5 -23.45 -10.98 27.92
N THR A 6 -23.31 -12.27 28.20
CA THR A 6 -22.56 -13.20 27.34
C THR A 6 -23.43 -14.40 27.04
N ASP A 7 -23.78 -14.55 25.77
CA ASP A 7 -24.65 -15.61 25.29
C ASP A 7 -24.18 -16.15 23.93
N LYS A 8 -24.66 -17.33 23.54
CA LYS A 8 -24.39 -17.92 22.23
C LYS A 8 -25.46 -17.46 21.24
N LYS A 9 -25.03 -16.95 20.08
CA LYS A 9 -25.94 -16.59 18.98
C LYS A 9 -25.63 -17.39 17.73
N HIS A 10 -26.68 -17.89 17.08
CA HIS A 10 -26.55 -18.58 15.79
C HIS A 10 -25.96 -17.65 14.73
N LEU A 11 -25.05 -18.18 13.90
CA LEU A 11 -24.50 -17.47 12.76
C LEU A 11 -25.61 -16.97 11.83
N THR A 12 -26.58 -17.81 11.53
CA THR A 12 -27.73 -17.45 10.68
C THR A 12 -28.47 -16.23 11.22
N PHE A 13 -28.75 -16.20 12.52
CA PHE A 13 -29.35 -15.05 13.19
C PHE A 13 -28.50 -13.78 13.05
N LEU A 14 -27.18 -13.85 13.27
CA LEU A 14 -26.30 -12.69 13.13
C LEU A 14 -26.27 -12.14 11.70
N LEU A 15 -26.27 -13.02 10.70
CA LEU A 15 -26.32 -12.64 9.30
C LEU A 15 -27.68 -12.03 8.92
N ASP A 16 -28.79 -12.57 9.43
CA ASP A 16 -30.13 -12.02 9.19
C ASP A 16 -30.28 -10.61 9.79
N GLN A 17 -29.62 -10.35 10.91
CA GLN A 17 -29.58 -9.02 11.52
C GLN A 17 -28.80 -8.02 10.65
N ILE A 18 -27.75 -8.46 9.96
CA ILE A 18 -27.04 -7.63 8.98
C ILE A 18 -27.94 -7.35 7.78
N ASP A 19 -28.59 -8.38 7.23
CA ASP A 19 -29.44 -8.26 6.04
C ASP A 19 -30.68 -7.39 6.30
N ASN A 20 -31.26 -7.47 7.49
CA ASN A 20 -32.38 -6.64 7.91
C ASN A 20 -31.97 -5.25 8.43
N ARG A 21 -30.66 -4.93 8.43
CA ARG A 21 -30.08 -3.64 8.86
C ARG A 21 -30.22 -3.33 10.35
N ASP A 22 -30.42 -4.35 11.18
CA ASP A 22 -30.54 -4.24 12.65
C ASP A 22 -29.18 -4.37 13.37
N LEU A 23 -28.22 -5.03 12.71
CA LEU A 23 -26.81 -5.07 13.10
C LEU A 23 -25.96 -4.27 12.11
N ALA A 24 -25.25 -3.26 12.60
CA ALA A 24 -24.38 -2.39 11.81
C ALA A 24 -22.96 -2.30 12.40
N LEU A 25 -22.10 -1.56 11.72
CA LEU A 25 -20.75 -1.22 12.20
C LEU A 25 -20.74 0.23 12.68
N PRO A 26 -19.93 0.59 13.67
CA PRO A 26 -19.62 1.99 13.92
C PRO A 26 -18.72 2.54 12.80
N ASP A 27 -18.87 3.83 12.50
CA ASP A 27 -18.05 4.53 11.49
C ASP A 27 -16.56 4.66 11.86
N PHE A 28 -16.22 4.60 13.15
CA PHE A 28 -14.83 4.63 13.59
C PHE A 28 -14.05 3.35 13.21
N GLN A 29 -14.72 2.22 12.98
CA GLN A 29 -14.04 1.00 12.53
C GLN A 29 -13.53 1.13 11.08
N ARG A 30 -12.35 0.59 10.82
CA ARG A 30 -11.74 0.55 9.47
C ARG A 30 -12.60 -0.20 8.45
N ASP A 31 -12.32 -0.01 7.18
CA ASP A 31 -12.98 -0.79 6.12
C ASP A 31 -12.64 -2.29 6.19
N PHE A 32 -13.37 -3.08 5.39
CA PHE A 32 -13.10 -4.50 5.26
C PHE A 32 -11.76 -4.71 4.53
N VAL A 33 -10.86 -5.52 5.10
CA VAL A 33 -9.48 -5.69 4.60
C VAL A 33 -9.05 -7.13 4.41
N TRP A 34 -9.88 -8.10 4.80
CA TRP A 34 -9.55 -9.52 4.63
C TRP A 34 -9.51 -9.91 3.16
N LYS A 35 -8.46 -10.63 2.80
CA LYS A 35 -8.29 -11.23 1.49
C LYS A 35 -9.18 -12.47 1.35
N PRO A 36 -9.48 -12.90 0.12
CA PRO A 36 -10.37 -14.05 -0.11
C PRO A 36 -9.92 -15.34 0.60
N GLY A 37 -8.61 -15.55 0.74
CA GLY A 37 -8.04 -16.68 1.48
C GLY A 37 -8.37 -16.69 2.98
N GLU A 38 -8.37 -15.53 3.65
CA GLU A 38 -8.74 -15.42 5.08
C GLU A 38 -10.22 -15.76 5.29
N THR A 39 -11.08 -15.32 4.36
CA THR A 39 -12.50 -15.72 4.36
C THR A 39 -12.67 -17.22 4.14
N ARG A 40 -11.89 -17.83 3.23
CA ARG A 40 -11.91 -19.29 3.00
C ARG A 40 -11.55 -20.07 4.26
N GLU A 41 -10.48 -19.67 4.95
CA GLU A 41 -10.08 -20.28 6.23
C GLU A 41 -11.16 -20.16 7.31
N LEU A 42 -11.82 -19.01 7.38
CA LEU A 42 -12.94 -18.81 8.31
C LEU A 42 -14.13 -19.72 7.99
N VAL A 43 -14.53 -19.81 6.71
CA VAL A 43 -15.61 -20.71 6.28
C VAL A 43 -15.29 -22.15 6.65
N ARG A 44 -14.05 -22.60 6.41
CA ARG A 44 -13.59 -23.93 6.83
C ARG A 44 -13.72 -24.15 8.33
N SER A 45 -13.22 -23.21 9.13
CA SER A 45 -13.30 -23.30 10.60
C SER A 45 -14.75 -23.44 11.08
N VAL A 46 -15.68 -22.68 10.49
CA VAL A 46 -17.11 -22.78 10.76
C VAL A 46 -17.68 -24.14 10.33
N MET A 47 -17.34 -24.63 9.13
CA MET A 47 -17.77 -25.94 8.64
C MET A 47 -17.27 -27.10 9.52
N GLN A 48 -16.06 -27.00 10.05
CA GLN A 48 -15.48 -27.99 10.99
C GLN A 48 -15.95 -27.81 12.43
N SER A 49 -16.84 -26.84 12.71
CA SER A 49 -17.26 -26.47 14.06
C SER A 49 -16.11 -26.08 15.00
N PHE A 50 -14.99 -25.62 14.43
CA PHE A 50 -13.86 -25.12 15.20
C PHE A 50 -14.15 -23.71 15.75
N PRO A 51 -13.50 -23.30 16.86
CA PRO A 51 -13.65 -21.96 17.39
C PRO A 51 -13.22 -20.89 16.38
N ALA A 52 -14.17 -20.04 15.97
CA ALA A 52 -13.96 -18.95 15.02
C ALA A 52 -13.87 -17.57 15.71
N GLY A 53 -13.54 -17.55 17.01
CA GLY A 53 -13.46 -16.35 17.83
C GLY A 53 -14.79 -15.93 18.45
N THR A 54 -14.82 -14.72 19.01
CA THR A 54 -16.00 -14.14 19.68
C THR A 54 -16.48 -12.89 18.94
N ILE A 55 -17.69 -12.44 19.25
CA ILE A 55 -18.29 -11.21 18.72
C ILE A 55 -18.59 -10.28 19.90
N LEU A 56 -18.26 -9.00 19.78
CA LEU A 56 -18.65 -7.97 20.74
C LEU A 56 -19.70 -7.06 20.09
N LEU A 57 -20.88 -6.97 20.69
CA LEU A 57 -21.95 -6.08 20.27
C LEU A 57 -22.18 -4.97 21.29
N MET A 58 -22.71 -3.83 20.85
CA MET A 58 -23.22 -2.77 21.69
C MET A 58 -24.68 -2.50 21.35
N GLN A 59 -25.55 -2.65 22.34
CA GLN A 59 -26.96 -2.32 22.20
C GLN A 59 -27.19 -0.81 22.26
N GLY A 60 -27.96 -0.26 21.31
CA GLY A 60 -28.25 1.17 21.24
C GLY A 60 -27.03 2.03 20.91
N GLY A 61 -25.98 1.41 20.35
CA GLY A 61 -24.74 2.10 20.01
C GLY A 61 -24.93 3.21 18.98
N ALA A 62 -25.97 3.16 18.13
CA ALA A 62 -26.25 4.17 17.11
C ALA A 62 -26.52 5.58 17.66
N LYS A 63 -26.93 5.69 18.94
CA LYS A 63 -27.08 6.99 19.64
C LYS A 63 -25.75 7.63 19.99
N HIS A 64 -24.74 6.77 20.11
CA HIS A 64 -23.41 7.15 20.54
C HIS A 64 -22.50 7.26 19.35
N PHE A 65 -22.46 6.27 18.46
CA PHE A 65 -21.60 6.20 17.28
C PHE A 65 -22.42 6.24 16.00
N LYS A 66 -21.95 6.97 14.99
CA LYS A 66 -22.62 6.99 13.69
C LYS A 66 -22.54 5.59 13.06
N PRO A 67 -23.69 4.97 12.73
CA PRO A 67 -23.70 3.64 12.16
C PRO A 67 -23.36 3.69 10.66
N ARG A 68 -22.67 2.66 10.19
CA ARG A 68 -22.43 2.39 8.77
C ARG A 68 -22.75 0.93 8.43
N PRO A 69 -23.15 0.62 7.20
CA PRO A 69 -23.42 -0.75 6.80
C PRO A 69 -22.14 -1.59 6.77
N PHE A 70 -22.31 -2.91 6.84
CA PHE A 70 -21.27 -3.86 6.47
C PHE A 70 -20.93 -3.73 4.98
N SER A 71 -19.74 -4.19 4.57
CA SER A 71 -19.33 -4.16 3.15
C SER A 71 -20.36 -4.89 2.29
N GLU A 72 -20.79 -4.27 1.19
CA GLU A 72 -21.84 -4.78 0.28
C GLU A 72 -23.22 -5.05 0.92
N ALA A 73 -23.44 -4.63 2.17
CA ALA A 73 -24.75 -4.68 2.80
C ALA A 73 -25.63 -3.51 2.34
N ALA A 74 -26.95 -3.67 2.51
CA ALA A 74 -27.91 -2.61 2.18
C ALA A 74 -27.63 -1.34 2.99
N ALA A 75 -27.83 -0.18 2.36
CA ALA A 75 -27.68 1.11 3.05
C ALA A 75 -28.67 1.21 4.23
N LEU A 76 -28.22 1.86 5.31
CA LEU A 76 -28.99 2.05 6.55
C LEU A 76 -30.06 3.17 6.44
N THR A 77 -30.37 3.63 5.23
CA THR A 77 -31.27 4.78 5.00
C THR A 77 -32.63 4.57 5.66
N GLY A 78 -32.97 5.46 6.60
CA GLY A 78 -34.24 5.42 7.33
C GLY A 78 -34.35 4.34 8.41
N VAL A 79 -33.26 3.65 8.76
CA VAL A 79 -33.22 2.58 9.76
C VAL A 79 -32.14 2.87 10.80
N GLU A 80 -32.51 2.93 12.08
CA GLU A 80 -31.56 2.98 13.19
C GLU A 80 -31.30 1.54 13.67
N PRO A 81 -30.05 1.03 13.56
CA PRO A 81 -29.74 -0.34 13.97
C PRO A 81 -29.77 -0.49 15.49
N SER A 82 -30.35 -1.57 15.99
CA SER A 82 -30.38 -1.86 17.44
C SER A 82 -29.00 -2.21 18.00
N PHE A 83 -28.10 -2.74 17.16
CA PHE A 83 -26.78 -3.20 17.58
C PHE A 83 -25.66 -2.67 16.68
N LEU A 84 -24.53 -2.33 17.30
CA LEU A 84 -23.26 -2.10 16.61
C LEU A 84 -22.28 -3.23 16.95
N ALA A 85 -21.64 -3.82 15.93
CA ALA A 85 -20.55 -4.77 16.15
C ALA A 85 -19.26 -4.03 16.46
N LEU A 86 -18.82 -4.09 17.72
CA LEU A 86 -17.57 -3.51 18.18
C LEU A 86 -16.37 -4.43 17.92
N ASP A 87 -16.56 -5.75 17.91
CA ASP A 87 -15.53 -6.71 17.47
C ASP A 87 -16.16 -7.81 16.63
N GLY A 88 -15.37 -8.42 15.74
CA GLY A 88 -15.85 -9.44 14.82
C GLY A 88 -16.29 -8.91 13.46
N GLN A 89 -16.06 -7.62 13.17
CA GLN A 89 -16.37 -6.99 11.88
C GLN A 89 -15.89 -7.83 10.69
N GLN A 90 -14.60 -8.21 10.65
CA GLN A 90 -14.02 -8.91 9.50
C GLN A 90 -14.63 -10.31 9.33
N ARG A 91 -14.95 -10.99 10.44
CA ARG A 91 -15.59 -12.32 10.44
C ARG A 91 -17.02 -12.26 9.93
N LEU A 92 -17.83 -11.37 10.50
CA LEU A 92 -19.22 -11.17 10.10
C LEU A 92 -19.35 -10.68 8.66
N THR A 93 -18.48 -9.76 8.23
CA THR A 93 -18.44 -9.31 6.83
C THR A 93 -18.09 -10.46 5.89
N SER A 94 -17.03 -11.22 6.21
CA SER A 94 -16.59 -12.38 5.40
C SER A 94 -17.70 -13.43 5.23
N LEU A 95 -18.33 -13.84 6.34
CA LEU A 95 -19.41 -14.83 6.31
C LEU A 95 -20.65 -14.29 5.60
N SER A 96 -20.98 -13.01 5.80
CA SER A 96 -22.08 -12.36 5.09
C SER A 96 -21.83 -12.35 3.58
N LEU A 97 -20.65 -11.94 3.12
CA LEU A 97 -20.30 -11.93 1.69
C LEU A 97 -20.33 -13.34 1.09
N ALA A 98 -19.69 -14.30 1.74
CA ALA A 98 -19.62 -15.68 1.27
C ALA A 98 -21.01 -16.33 1.15
N PHE A 99 -21.88 -16.15 2.15
CA PHE A 99 -23.19 -16.82 2.21
C PHE A 99 -24.32 -16.05 1.55
N SER A 100 -24.12 -14.79 1.17
CA SER A 100 -25.05 -14.04 0.33
C SER A 100 -24.65 -14.05 -1.15
N GLY A 101 -23.40 -14.44 -1.46
CA GLY A 101 -22.87 -14.37 -2.82
C GLY A 101 -22.72 -12.93 -3.31
N ARG A 102 -22.44 -11.99 -2.40
CA ARG A 102 -22.16 -10.57 -2.69
C ARG A 102 -20.66 -10.30 -2.81
N GLY A 103 -20.30 -9.11 -3.31
CA GLY A 103 -18.92 -8.67 -3.50
C GLY A 103 -18.22 -9.29 -4.72
N ASP A 104 -16.89 -9.15 -4.77
CA ASP A 104 -16.09 -9.52 -5.93
C ASP A 104 -15.76 -11.01 -6.02
N TYR A 105 -15.92 -11.77 -4.92
CA TYR A 105 -15.50 -13.17 -4.84
C TYR A 105 -16.68 -14.10 -4.57
N ARG A 106 -16.58 -15.33 -5.08
CA ARG A 106 -17.54 -16.41 -4.90
C ARG A 106 -16.81 -17.63 -4.36
N TYR A 107 -17.44 -18.30 -3.41
CA TYR A 107 -16.90 -19.45 -2.71
C TYR A 107 -17.73 -20.66 -3.08
N PHE A 108 -17.06 -21.75 -3.41
CA PHE A 108 -17.69 -23.01 -3.81
C PHE A 108 -17.17 -24.16 -2.97
N LEU A 109 -18.04 -25.09 -2.65
CA LEU A 109 -17.70 -26.40 -2.11
C LEU A 109 -17.74 -27.41 -3.26
N HIS A 110 -16.60 -27.97 -3.62
CA HIS A 110 -16.47 -29.04 -4.60
C HIS A 110 -16.80 -30.37 -3.92
N ILE A 111 -18.07 -30.76 -3.98
CA ILE A 111 -18.57 -31.95 -3.28
C ILE A 111 -17.90 -33.21 -3.79
N GLN A 112 -17.57 -33.28 -5.08
CA GLN A 112 -16.90 -34.44 -5.66
C GLN A 112 -15.58 -34.76 -4.93
N GLU A 113 -14.79 -33.75 -4.57
CA GLU A 113 -13.53 -33.93 -3.84
C GLU A 113 -13.76 -34.56 -2.47
N LEU A 114 -14.80 -34.12 -1.75
CA LEU A 114 -15.19 -34.73 -0.48
C LEU A 114 -15.66 -36.18 -0.63
N LEU A 115 -16.36 -36.51 -1.73
CA LEU A 115 -16.80 -37.87 -2.03
C LEU A 115 -15.62 -38.79 -2.41
N ASP A 116 -14.58 -38.22 -2.99
CA ASP A 116 -13.34 -38.91 -3.35
C ASP A 116 -12.39 -39.09 -2.15
N GLY A 117 -12.75 -38.50 -0.99
CA GLY A 117 -12.04 -38.64 0.28
C GLY A 117 -10.99 -37.58 0.54
N GLU A 118 -10.97 -36.49 -0.25
CA GLU A 118 -10.11 -35.34 -0.01
C GLU A 118 -10.56 -34.54 1.22
N ASP A 119 -9.61 -33.82 1.81
CA ASP A 119 -9.89 -32.96 2.95
C ASP A 119 -10.68 -31.70 2.55
N LEU A 120 -11.40 -31.13 3.51
CA LEU A 120 -12.15 -29.87 3.33
C LEU A 120 -11.27 -28.67 2.92
N ASP A 121 -9.94 -28.78 3.07
CA ASP A 121 -9.01 -27.73 2.61
C ASP A 121 -9.05 -27.57 1.10
N GLU A 122 -8.93 -28.69 0.40
CA GLU A 122 -8.91 -28.76 -1.06
C GLU A 122 -10.30 -28.49 -1.63
N ALA A 123 -11.35 -29.00 -0.97
CA ALA A 123 -12.74 -28.89 -1.46
C ALA A 123 -13.33 -27.48 -1.46
N ILE A 124 -12.71 -26.48 -0.83
CA ILE A 124 -13.22 -25.10 -0.82
C ILE A 124 -12.36 -24.22 -1.72
N GLU A 125 -12.96 -23.73 -2.80
CA GLU A 125 -12.28 -22.85 -3.74
C GLU A 125 -12.94 -21.47 -3.81
N VAL A 126 -12.13 -20.48 -4.20
CA VAL A 126 -12.54 -19.08 -4.27
C VAL A 126 -12.17 -18.46 -5.60
N TYR A 127 -13.15 -17.81 -6.22
CA TYR A 127 -13.03 -17.24 -7.55
C TYR A 127 -13.50 -15.80 -7.56
N HIS A 128 -12.80 -14.95 -8.32
CA HIS A 128 -13.38 -13.66 -8.68
C HIS A 128 -14.67 -13.89 -9.49
N HIS A 129 -15.72 -13.10 -9.26
CA HIS A 129 -17.05 -13.29 -9.86
C HIS A 129 -17.00 -13.29 -11.40
N SER A 130 -16.03 -12.56 -11.98
CA SER A 130 -15.79 -12.56 -13.43
C SER A 130 -15.21 -13.88 -13.97
N ARG A 131 -14.61 -14.71 -13.10
CA ARG A 131 -13.91 -15.96 -13.43
C ARG A 131 -14.63 -17.24 -12.98
N GLN A 132 -15.78 -17.15 -12.31
CA GLN A 132 -16.53 -18.32 -11.83
C GLN A 132 -17.05 -19.27 -12.95
N GLY A 133 -16.86 -18.93 -14.23
CA GLY A 133 -17.04 -19.86 -15.35
C GLY A 133 -18.44 -20.47 -15.46
N ALA A 134 -18.49 -21.79 -15.60
CA ALA A 134 -19.72 -22.57 -15.78
C ALA A 134 -20.58 -22.62 -14.51
N TRP A 135 -20.02 -22.41 -13.32
CA TRP A 135 -20.77 -22.53 -12.06
C TRP A 135 -21.68 -21.32 -11.77
N ARG A 136 -21.81 -20.39 -12.74
CA ARG A 136 -22.84 -19.35 -12.72
C ARG A 136 -24.24 -19.90 -12.81
N ASP A 137 -24.39 -21.02 -13.52
CA ASP A 137 -25.67 -21.66 -13.76
C ASP A 137 -25.71 -23.04 -13.08
N ILE A 138 -26.93 -23.51 -12.85
CA ILE A 138 -27.18 -24.79 -12.20
C ILE A 138 -26.60 -25.96 -12.99
N LYS A 139 -26.56 -25.87 -14.33
CA LYS A 139 -26.06 -26.93 -15.20
C LYS A 139 -24.56 -27.17 -14.98
N GLY A 140 -23.75 -26.11 -14.89
CA GLY A 140 -22.33 -26.21 -14.56
C GLY A 140 -22.12 -26.69 -13.12
N GLN A 141 -22.91 -26.20 -12.17
CA GLN A 141 -22.87 -26.66 -10.78
C GLN A 141 -23.19 -28.16 -10.65
N ALA A 142 -24.21 -28.64 -11.36
CA ALA A 142 -24.63 -30.04 -11.37
C ALA A 142 -23.58 -30.94 -12.04
N ARG A 143 -22.99 -30.48 -13.15
CA ARG A 143 -21.92 -31.22 -13.84
C ARG A 143 -20.74 -31.51 -12.89
N ASP A 144 -20.26 -30.48 -12.21
CA ASP A 144 -19.02 -30.52 -11.44
C ASP A 144 -19.26 -30.72 -9.92
N LEU A 145 -20.52 -30.88 -9.49
CA LEU A 145 -20.95 -30.91 -8.08
C LEU A 145 -20.38 -29.75 -7.25
N ALA A 146 -20.37 -28.55 -7.83
CA ALA A 146 -19.86 -27.33 -7.23
C ALA A 146 -21.00 -26.56 -6.54
N LEU A 147 -21.11 -26.68 -5.21
CA LEU A 147 -22.11 -25.98 -4.41
C LEU A 147 -21.65 -24.55 -4.11
N PRO A 148 -22.36 -23.50 -4.58
CA PRO A 148 -22.07 -22.14 -4.14
C PRO A 148 -22.37 -21.98 -2.65
N MET A 149 -21.47 -21.36 -1.88
CA MET A 149 -21.70 -21.10 -0.45
C MET A 149 -22.93 -20.23 -0.20
N SER A 150 -23.36 -19.44 -1.20
CA SER A 150 -24.60 -18.67 -1.14
C SER A 150 -25.88 -19.51 -1.16
N ARG A 151 -25.79 -20.81 -1.50
CA ARG A 151 -26.91 -21.75 -1.50
C ARG A 151 -26.95 -22.64 -0.26
N LEU A 152 -26.05 -22.48 0.73
CA LEU A 152 -26.03 -23.33 1.93
C LEU A 152 -27.35 -23.33 2.70
N ARG A 153 -27.99 -22.16 2.85
CA ARG A 153 -29.29 -22.02 3.52
C ARG A 153 -30.45 -22.62 2.72
N ASP A 154 -30.26 -22.75 1.41
CA ASP A 154 -31.24 -23.27 0.44
C ASP A 154 -30.75 -24.59 -0.18
N PHE A 155 -29.97 -25.35 0.58
CA PHE A 155 -29.29 -26.55 0.07
C PHE A 155 -30.28 -27.60 -0.42
N ALA A 156 -31.43 -27.74 0.24
CA ALA A 156 -32.45 -28.70 -0.15
C ALA A 156 -32.95 -28.47 -1.58
N ASN A 157 -33.25 -27.21 -1.93
CA ASN A 157 -33.68 -26.85 -3.28
C ASN A 157 -32.53 -26.98 -4.28
N TRP A 158 -31.32 -26.52 -3.92
CA TRP A 158 -30.13 -26.71 -4.76
C TRP A 158 -29.85 -28.19 -5.06
N ARG A 159 -30.00 -29.07 -4.08
CA ARG A 159 -29.82 -30.52 -4.24
C ARG A 159 -30.84 -31.08 -5.23
N ASP A 160 -32.11 -30.71 -5.10
CA ASP A 160 -33.14 -31.19 -6.01
C ASP A 160 -32.90 -30.66 -7.44
N ASP A 161 -32.55 -29.37 -7.59
CA ASP A 161 -32.16 -28.78 -8.88
C ASP A 161 -30.95 -29.51 -9.53
N VAL A 162 -29.93 -29.86 -8.73
CA VAL A 162 -28.74 -30.58 -9.20
C VAL A 162 -29.07 -32.00 -9.64
N ILE A 163 -29.94 -32.70 -8.91
CA ILE A 163 -30.37 -34.05 -9.27
C ILE A 163 -31.10 -34.03 -10.61
N ASP A 164 -32.05 -33.11 -10.78
CA ASP A 164 -32.84 -32.98 -12.01
C ASP A 164 -31.93 -32.70 -13.23
N GLU A 165 -30.97 -31.79 -13.08
CA GLU A 165 -30.00 -31.48 -14.15
C GLU A 165 -29.03 -32.65 -14.41
N ARG A 166 -28.59 -33.36 -13.37
CA ARG A 166 -27.70 -34.52 -13.53
C ARG A 166 -28.39 -35.70 -14.20
N GLU A 167 -29.68 -35.92 -13.99
CA GLU A 167 -30.45 -36.94 -14.73
C GLU A 167 -30.42 -36.70 -16.25
N LEU A 168 -30.41 -35.43 -16.66
CA LEU A 168 -30.29 -35.05 -18.07
C LEU A 168 -28.85 -35.18 -18.60
N LEU A 169 -27.86 -34.78 -17.79
CA LEU A 169 -26.44 -34.78 -18.19
C LEU A 169 -25.80 -36.18 -18.16
N PHE A 170 -26.20 -37.02 -17.21
CA PHE A 170 -25.64 -38.34 -16.95
C PHE A 170 -26.76 -39.38 -16.73
N PRO A 171 -27.50 -39.78 -17.78
CA PRO A 171 -28.69 -40.64 -17.64
C PRO A 171 -28.45 -42.04 -17.05
N THR A 172 -27.18 -42.47 -16.96
CA THR A 172 -26.78 -43.75 -16.39
C THR A 172 -26.36 -43.66 -14.92
N GLU A 173 -26.26 -42.46 -14.35
CA GLU A 173 -25.96 -42.27 -12.94
C GLU A 173 -27.16 -42.65 -12.06
N ASP A 174 -26.91 -43.27 -10.92
CA ASP A 174 -27.96 -43.57 -9.95
C ASP A 174 -28.31 -42.31 -9.14
N SER A 175 -29.35 -41.59 -9.53
CA SER A 175 -29.86 -40.40 -8.83
C SER A 175 -30.18 -40.67 -7.36
N LYS A 176 -30.60 -41.90 -7.01
CA LYS A 176 -30.93 -42.23 -5.61
C LYS A 176 -29.65 -42.35 -4.78
N ASP A 177 -28.60 -42.95 -5.35
CA ASP A 177 -27.28 -43.00 -4.71
C ASP A 177 -26.68 -41.60 -4.56
N LEU A 178 -26.75 -40.77 -5.61
CA LEU A 178 -26.32 -39.37 -5.55
C LEU A 178 -27.08 -38.60 -4.47
N LYS A 179 -28.41 -38.71 -4.43
CA LYS A 179 -29.24 -38.06 -3.40
C LYS A 179 -28.82 -38.49 -1.98
N ARG A 180 -28.53 -39.79 -1.78
CA ARG A 180 -28.04 -40.30 -0.51
C ARG A 180 -26.70 -39.67 -0.12
N LYS A 181 -25.72 -39.62 -1.04
CA LYS A 181 -24.42 -38.96 -0.85
C LYS A 181 -24.58 -37.46 -0.53
N LEU A 182 -25.45 -36.75 -1.24
CA LEU A 182 -25.72 -35.33 -0.98
C LEU A 182 -26.38 -35.10 0.39
N ASN A 183 -27.22 -36.02 0.87
CA ASN A 183 -27.77 -35.96 2.23
C ASN A 183 -26.68 -36.21 3.31
N GLU A 184 -25.71 -37.08 3.03
CA GLU A 184 -24.55 -37.31 3.90
C GLU A 184 -23.68 -36.03 3.97
N ILE A 185 -23.48 -35.34 2.84
CA ILE A 185 -22.78 -34.04 2.76
C ILE A 185 -23.56 -32.96 3.54
N GLU A 186 -24.88 -32.92 3.39
CA GLU A 186 -25.75 -31.99 4.14
C GLU A 186 -25.54 -32.16 5.64
N THR A 187 -25.59 -33.40 6.12
CA THR A 187 -25.46 -33.72 7.54
C THR A 187 -24.05 -33.42 8.07
N THR A 188 -23.02 -33.74 7.28
CA THR A 188 -21.62 -33.72 7.73
C THR A 188 -21.01 -32.32 7.66
N TYR A 189 -21.32 -31.55 6.61
CA TYR A 189 -20.60 -30.30 6.29
C TYR A 189 -21.48 -29.06 6.27
N ILE A 190 -22.78 -29.19 5.96
CA ILE A 190 -23.68 -28.04 5.78
C ILE A 190 -24.44 -27.73 7.07
N ALA A 191 -25.05 -28.74 7.69
CA ALA A 191 -25.79 -28.59 8.94
C ALA A 191 -24.93 -27.96 10.06
N PRO A 192 -23.64 -28.32 10.24
CA PRO A 192 -22.79 -27.65 11.24
C PRO A 192 -22.67 -26.14 11.03
N VAL A 193 -22.60 -25.67 9.78
CA VAL A 193 -22.54 -24.22 9.47
C VAL A 193 -23.82 -23.52 9.88
N LEU A 194 -24.97 -24.10 9.54
CA LEU A 194 -26.28 -23.53 9.84
C LEU A 194 -26.58 -23.53 11.35
N GLN A 195 -26.03 -24.50 12.08
CA GLN A 195 -26.16 -24.62 13.54
C GLN A 195 -25.05 -23.89 14.30
N TYR A 196 -24.00 -23.41 13.63
CA TYR A 196 -22.85 -22.77 14.25
C TYR A 196 -23.28 -21.58 15.12
N GLN A 197 -22.71 -21.49 16.32
CA GLN A 197 -22.98 -20.41 17.27
C GLN A 197 -21.70 -19.69 17.64
N PHE A 198 -21.72 -18.36 17.52
CA PHE A 198 -20.67 -17.51 18.06
C PHE A 198 -20.91 -17.23 19.55
N PRO A 199 -19.87 -17.24 20.39
CA PRO A 199 -19.92 -16.58 21.68
C PRO A 199 -20.04 -15.07 21.45
N VAL A 200 -21.09 -14.46 21.96
CA VAL A 200 -21.39 -13.03 21.79
C VAL A 200 -21.46 -12.35 23.15
N THR A 201 -20.59 -11.35 23.36
CA THR A 201 -20.72 -10.44 24.48
C THR A 201 -21.47 -9.19 24.02
N THR A 202 -22.50 -8.77 24.75
CA THR A 202 -23.28 -7.57 24.45
C THR A 202 -23.10 -6.53 25.55
N LEU A 203 -22.55 -5.37 25.19
CA LEU A 203 -22.50 -4.19 26.04
C LEU A 203 -23.86 -3.51 26.05
N ASN A 204 -24.34 -3.18 27.25
CA ASN A 204 -25.62 -2.51 27.41
C ASN A 204 -25.55 -1.03 26.96
N ARG A 205 -26.73 -0.43 26.72
CA ARG A 205 -26.89 0.97 26.30
C ARG A 205 -26.38 2.03 27.29
N HIS A 206 -26.07 1.64 28.53
CA HIS A 206 -25.59 2.52 29.60
C HIS A 206 -24.07 2.43 29.81
N THR A 207 -23.37 1.63 29.00
CA THR A 207 -21.90 1.52 29.03
C THR A 207 -21.30 2.85 28.56
N SER A 208 -20.40 3.44 29.36
CA SER A 208 -19.77 4.71 29.01
C SER A 208 -18.89 4.57 27.75
N LEU A 209 -18.80 5.65 26.97
CA LEU A 209 -17.95 5.72 25.77
C LEU A 209 -16.50 5.35 26.06
N ASP A 210 -15.94 5.85 27.18
CA ASP A 210 -14.56 5.54 27.59
C ASP A 210 -14.37 4.05 27.87
N ALA A 211 -15.36 3.40 28.50
CA ALA A 211 -15.31 1.97 28.75
C ALA A 211 -15.42 1.17 27.45
N VAL A 212 -16.29 1.58 26.52
CA VAL A 212 -16.40 0.98 25.19
C VAL A 212 -15.07 1.06 24.43
N CYS A 213 -14.45 2.24 24.39
CA CYS A 213 -13.16 2.44 23.73
C CYS A 213 -12.06 1.59 24.39
N THR A 214 -12.00 1.55 25.73
CA THR A 214 -11.00 0.74 26.46
C THR A 214 -11.17 -0.76 26.19
N ILE A 215 -12.41 -1.25 26.18
CA ILE A 215 -12.72 -2.65 25.87
C ILE A 215 -12.31 -2.97 24.43
N PHE A 216 -12.64 -2.09 23.49
CA PHE A 216 -12.25 -2.22 22.09
C PHE A 216 -10.73 -2.23 21.91
N GLU A 217 -9.99 -1.30 22.53
CA GLU A 217 -8.52 -1.28 22.50
C GLU A 217 -7.91 -2.57 23.11
N THR A 218 -8.54 -3.13 24.14
CA THR A 218 -8.08 -4.34 24.83
C THR A 218 -8.28 -5.59 23.99
N LEU A 219 -9.46 -5.76 23.38
CA LEU A 219 -9.80 -6.91 22.54
C LEU A 219 -9.01 -6.94 21.23
N ASN A 220 -8.72 -5.76 20.66
CA ASN A 220 -7.91 -5.63 19.43
C ASN A 220 -6.43 -6.00 19.60
N ARG A 221 -6.00 -6.46 20.79
CA ARG A 221 -4.65 -7.00 21.00
C ARG A 221 -4.42 -8.34 20.29
N THR A 222 -5.49 -9.10 20.05
CA THR A 222 -5.47 -10.43 19.41
C THR A 222 -6.24 -10.39 18.09
N GLY A 223 -5.58 -10.68 16.96
CA GLY A 223 -6.16 -10.62 15.60
C GLY A 223 -5.43 -9.64 14.69
N VAL A 224 -6.05 -9.25 13.57
CA VAL A 224 -5.50 -8.21 12.70
C VAL A 224 -5.54 -6.87 13.44
N LYS A 225 -4.38 -6.43 13.92
CA LYS A 225 -4.25 -5.24 14.77
C LYS A 225 -4.77 -3.99 14.05
N LEU A 226 -5.51 -3.17 14.79
CA LEU A 226 -5.87 -1.82 14.37
C LEU A 226 -4.61 -0.98 14.17
N SER A 227 -4.66 -0.08 13.19
CA SER A 227 -3.63 0.93 13.04
C SER A 227 -3.68 1.92 14.21
N VAL A 228 -2.60 2.68 14.42
CA VAL A 228 -2.59 3.74 15.43
C VAL A 228 -3.65 4.80 15.12
N PHE A 229 -3.82 5.12 13.83
CA PHE A 229 -4.86 6.03 13.38
C PHE A 229 -6.26 5.53 13.80
N ASP A 230 -6.60 4.26 13.55
CA ASP A 230 -7.92 3.70 13.91
C ASP A 230 -8.20 3.78 15.43
N LEU A 231 -7.17 3.60 16.26
CA LEU A 231 -7.29 3.75 17.71
C LEU A 231 -7.60 5.22 18.09
N LEU A 232 -6.93 6.18 17.43
CA LEU A 232 -7.21 7.60 17.64
C LEU A 232 -8.56 8.04 17.07
N VAL A 233 -9.07 7.41 16.01
CA VAL A 233 -10.43 7.68 15.51
C VAL A 233 -11.47 7.35 16.59
N ALA A 234 -11.37 6.18 17.23
CA ALA A 234 -12.28 5.80 18.31
C ALA A 234 -12.23 6.79 19.49
N ARG A 235 -11.04 7.25 19.87
CA ARG A 235 -10.87 8.24 20.94
C ARG A 235 -11.34 9.63 20.54
N GLY A 236 -11.04 10.06 19.31
CA GLY A 236 -11.50 11.33 18.75
C GLY A 236 -13.00 11.45 18.82
N TYR A 237 -13.68 10.37 18.45
CA TYR A 237 -15.13 10.29 18.54
C TYR A 237 -15.64 10.54 19.97
N ALA A 238 -15.05 9.89 20.98
CA ALA A 238 -15.40 10.11 22.38
C ALA A 238 -15.15 11.56 22.85
N GLN A 239 -14.22 12.27 22.19
CA GLN A 239 -13.89 13.68 22.45
C GLN A 239 -14.70 14.67 21.58
N GLY A 240 -15.58 14.16 20.71
CA GLY A 240 -16.41 14.98 19.80
C GLY A 240 -15.72 15.41 18.50
N VAL A 241 -14.65 14.71 18.09
CA VAL A 241 -13.87 14.99 16.88
C VAL A 241 -14.00 13.84 15.88
N GLU A 242 -14.42 14.15 14.66
CA GLU A 242 -14.61 13.17 13.57
C GLU A 242 -13.32 13.06 12.73
N LEU A 243 -12.33 12.32 13.25
CA LEU A 243 -10.98 12.27 12.67
C LEU A 243 -10.93 11.68 11.25
N ARG A 244 -11.88 10.82 10.87
CA ARG A 244 -11.99 10.33 9.47
C ARG A 244 -12.46 11.45 8.54
N GLY A 245 -13.44 12.24 8.94
CA GLY A 245 -13.88 13.44 8.22
C GLY A 245 -12.74 14.44 8.02
N LEU A 246 -11.93 14.68 9.05
CA LEU A 246 -10.71 15.50 8.93
C LEU A 246 -9.72 14.92 7.89
N LEU A 247 -9.55 13.60 7.84
CA LEU A 247 -8.70 12.95 6.84
C LEU A 247 -9.27 13.09 5.42
N GLU A 248 -10.57 12.87 5.24
CA GLU A 248 -11.21 12.99 3.92
C GLU A 248 -11.17 14.43 3.41
N GLN A 249 -11.36 15.42 4.29
CA GLN A 249 -11.19 16.83 3.96
C GLN A 249 -9.74 17.15 3.56
N ALA A 250 -8.76 16.68 4.34
CA ALA A 250 -7.34 16.87 4.03
C ALA A 250 -6.94 16.27 2.68
N ARG A 251 -7.50 15.11 2.31
CA ARG A 251 -7.30 14.48 0.98
C ARG A 251 -7.93 15.28 -0.15
N ALA A 252 -9.12 15.84 0.08
CA ALA A 252 -9.79 16.70 -0.89
C ALA A 252 -9.01 18.00 -1.14
N ASP A 253 -8.51 18.63 -0.08
CA ASP A 253 -7.74 19.88 -0.15
C ASP A 253 -6.31 19.67 -0.67
N HIS A 254 -5.74 18.48 -0.43
CA HIS A 254 -4.39 18.12 -0.85
C HIS A 254 -4.36 16.75 -1.57
N PRO A 255 -4.80 16.67 -2.85
CA PRO A 255 -4.85 15.40 -3.60
C PRO A 255 -3.51 14.66 -3.72
N ILE A 256 -2.40 15.39 -3.61
CA ILE A 256 -1.04 14.81 -3.61
C ILE A 256 -0.82 13.81 -2.45
N LEU A 257 -1.59 13.91 -1.36
CA LEU A 257 -1.56 12.93 -0.27
C LEU A 257 -1.96 11.52 -0.77
N ASP A 258 -2.97 11.43 -1.64
CA ASP A 258 -3.41 10.16 -2.22
C ASP A 258 -2.48 9.69 -3.36
N GLU A 259 -2.00 10.63 -4.19
CA GLU A 259 -0.99 10.34 -5.23
C GLU A 259 0.24 9.64 -4.64
N PHE A 260 0.70 10.10 -3.47
CA PHE A 260 1.83 9.51 -2.75
C PHE A 260 1.46 8.36 -1.80
N SER A 261 0.15 8.12 -1.63
CA SER A 261 -0.40 7.15 -0.69
C SER A 261 0.15 7.37 0.72
N ILE A 262 -0.03 8.58 1.24
CA ILE A 262 0.42 8.96 2.58
C ILE A 262 -0.44 8.25 3.63
N ASP A 263 0.22 7.59 4.57
CA ASP A 263 -0.44 6.96 5.72
C ASP A 263 -0.95 8.06 6.66
N PRO A 264 -2.24 8.08 7.05
CA PRO A 264 -2.79 9.05 8.01
C PRO A 264 -2.03 9.11 9.33
N TYR A 265 -1.32 8.04 9.70
CA TYR A 265 -0.42 8.03 10.85
C TYR A 265 0.69 9.10 10.75
N TYR A 266 1.11 9.49 9.54
CA TYR A 266 2.16 10.50 9.37
C TYR A 266 1.69 11.89 9.78
N LEU A 267 0.41 12.22 9.54
CA LEU A 267 -0.21 13.47 10.01
C LEU A 267 -0.15 13.54 11.53
N LEU A 268 -0.56 12.45 12.19
CA LEU A 268 -0.48 12.31 13.65
C LEU A 268 0.97 12.38 14.17
N GLN A 269 1.93 11.82 13.43
CA GLN A 269 3.35 11.88 13.80
C GLN A 269 3.92 13.30 13.69
N VAL A 270 3.50 14.09 12.70
CA VAL A 270 3.88 15.51 12.60
C VAL A 270 3.32 16.29 13.78
N VAL A 271 2.04 16.10 14.12
CA VAL A 271 1.43 16.69 15.32
C VAL A 271 2.19 16.26 16.59
N ALA A 272 2.53 14.98 16.73
CA ALA A 272 3.27 14.45 17.88
C ALA A 272 4.65 15.13 18.03
N VAL A 273 5.35 15.38 16.92
CA VAL A 273 6.61 16.13 16.93
C VAL A 273 6.41 17.55 17.43
N TRP A 274 5.36 18.26 17.00
CA TRP A 274 5.09 19.62 17.47
C TRP A 274 4.71 19.70 18.95
N VAL A 275 3.92 18.74 19.44
CA VAL A 275 3.36 18.77 20.81
C VAL A 275 4.32 18.16 21.84
N ARG A 276 5.08 17.13 21.46
CA ARG A 276 5.88 16.31 22.39
C ARG A 276 7.32 16.08 21.92
N GLY A 277 7.73 16.64 20.77
CA GLY A 277 9.11 16.58 20.27
C GLY A 277 9.53 15.25 19.63
N ASN A 278 8.65 14.26 19.50
CA ASN A 278 9.00 12.97 18.88
C ASN A 278 7.78 12.26 18.25
N PRO A 279 7.98 11.50 17.15
CA PRO A 279 6.90 10.81 16.42
C PRO A 279 6.71 9.35 16.86
N THR A 280 7.07 8.99 18.10
CA THR A 280 6.99 7.59 18.55
C THR A 280 5.53 7.14 18.68
N ARG A 281 5.28 5.84 18.49
CA ARG A 281 3.94 5.26 18.62
C ARG A 281 3.30 5.55 19.98
N SER A 282 4.07 5.43 21.06
CA SER A 282 3.60 5.74 22.42
C SER A 282 3.18 7.20 22.54
N THR A 283 3.94 8.12 21.93
CA THR A 283 3.65 9.54 21.96
C THR A 283 2.43 9.89 21.14
N VAL A 284 2.27 9.33 19.95
CA VAL A 284 1.05 9.51 19.14
C VAL A 284 -0.19 8.98 19.87
N LEU A 285 -0.10 7.79 20.47
CA LEU A 285 -1.19 7.24 21.27
C LEU A 285 -1.47 8.01 22.55
N GLY A 286 -0.55 8.87 23.00
CA GLY A 286 -0.74 9.74 24.15
C GLY A 286 -1.34 11.10 23.81
N LEU A 287 -1.60 11.39 22.53
CA LEU A 287 -2.21 12.67 22.12
C LEU A 287 -3.68 12.73 22.52
N ASP A 288 -4.10 13.91 22.95
CA ASP A 288 -5.50 14.25 23.06
C ASP A 288 -6.03 14.70 21.70
N VAL A 289 -7.03 14.00 21.16
CA VAL A 289 -7.47 14.25 19.78
C VAL A 289 -8.10 15.65 19.64
N LYS A 290 -8.83 16.12 20.64
CA LYS A 290 -9.45 17.46 20.63
C LYS A 290 -8.45 18.58 20.84
N ASN A 291 -7.56 18.47 21.81
CA ASN A 291 -6.69 19.58 22.20
C ASN A 291 -5.32 19.56 21.51
N ASP A 292 -4.80 18.37 21.17
CA ASP A 292 -3.51 18.23 20.52
C ASP A 292 -3.66 18.10 18.99
N VAL A 293 -4.59 17.25 18.51
CA VAL A 293 -4.69 16.84 17.09
C VAL A 293 -5.54 17.78 16.24
N GLU A 294 -6.83 17.94 16.55
CA GLU A 294 -7.80 18.75 15.80
C GLU A 294 -7.26 20.15 15.42
N PRO A 295 -6.71 20.97 16.34
CA PRO A 295 -6.24 22.31 16.00
C PRO A 295 -4.97 22.37 15.14
N ARG A 296 -4.29 21.23 14.93
CA ARG A 296 -3.02 21.14 14.17
C ARG A 296 -3.14 20.26 12.94
N TRP A 297 -4.31 19.66 12.71
CA TRP A 297 -4.51 18.69 11.66
C TRP A 297 -4.31 19.30 10.26
N ASP A 298 -4.98 20.43 10.01
CA ASP A 298 -4.93 21.11 8.72
C ASP A 298 -3.52 21.62 8.41
N GLU A 299 -2.81 22.15 9.41
CA GLU A 299 -1.41 22.57 9.24
C GLU A 299 -0.50 21.36 8.93
N ALA A 300 -0.70 20.22 9.60
CA ALA A 300 0.06 19.00 9.30
C ALA A 300 -0.20 18.50 7.88
N ALA A 301 -1.45 18.48 7.44
CA ALA A 301 -1.83 18.09 6.08
C ALA A 301 -1.26 19.02 5.02
N SER A 302 -1.42 20.33 5.22
CA SER A 302 -0.88 21.37 4.34
C SER A 302 0.63 21.31 4.23
N ASN A 303 1.34 21.14 5.35
CA ASN A 303 2.80 21.05 5.36
C ASN A 303 3.30 19.78 4.66
N ILE A 304 2.66 18.63 4.89
CA ILE A 304 3.00 17.40 4.14
C ILE A 304 2.77 17.62 2.64
N GLY A 305 1.60 18.15 2.25
CA GLY A 305 1.28 18.43 0.85
C GLY A 305 2.28 19.39 0.20
N ALA A 306 2.65 20.47 0.88
CA ALA A 306 3.59 21.47 0.39
C ALA A 306 5.02 20.90 0.23
N VAL A 307 5.46 20.04 1.14
CA VAL A 307 6.72 19.30 0.99
C VAL A 307 6.67 18.37 -0.22
N LEU A 308 5.59 17.60 -0.38
CA LEU A 308 5.44 16.71 -1.53
C LEU A 308 5.46 17.48 -2.85
N HIS A 309 4.77 18.62 -2.94
CA HIS A 309 4.82 19.48 -4.11
C HIS A 309 6.22 20.03 -4.38
N MET A 310 6.96 20.45 -3.34
CA MET A 310 8.36 20.86 -3.49
C MET A 310 9.23 19.72 -4.03
N LEU A 311 9.10 18.51 -3.46
CA LEU A 311 9.88 17.35 -3.89
C LEU A 311 9.54 16.92 -5.32
N GLN A 312 8.26 16.99 -5.70
CA GLN A 312 7.79 16.64 -7.04
C GLN A 312 8.26 17.66 -8.08
N ALA A 313 8.06 18.96 -7.81
CA ALA A 313 8.35 20.02 -8.77
C ALA A 313 9.85 20.35 -8.89
N GLU A 314 10.62 20.25 -7.80
CA GLU A 314 11.98 20.80 -7.73
C GLU A 314 13.06 19.76 -7.43
N CYS A 315 12.68 18.57 -6.93
CA CYS A 315 13.62 17.47 -6.64
C CYS A 315 13.42 16.23 -7.53
N GLY A 316 12.49 16.26 -8.49
CA GLY A 316 12.25 15.16 -9.42
C GLY A 316 11.64 13.90 -8.78
N VAL A 317 11.10 14.00 -7.57
CA VAL A 317 10.34 12.91 -6.92
C VAL A 317 8.93 12.88 -7.54
N LEU A 318 8.84 12.46 -8.80
CA LEU A 318 7.59 12.59 -9.59
C LEU A 318 6.48 11.66 -9.12
N THR A 319 6.82 10.50 -8.56
CA THR A 319 5.87 9.52 -8.06
C THR A 319 6.36 8.90 -6.76
N LYS A 320 5.44 8.24 -6.04
CA LYS A 320 5.73 7.54 -4.78
C LYS A 320 6.81 6.45 -4.88
N LYS A 321 7.09 5.95 -6.09
CA LYS A 321 8.12 4.95 -6.36
C LYS A 321 9.53 5.51 -6.16
N TYR A 322 9.72 6.80 -6.47
CA TYR A 322 11.03 7.45 -6.43
C TYR A 322 11.22 8.32 -5.17
N PHE A 323 10.39 8.13 -4.15
CA PHE A 323 10.58 8.76 -2.84
C PHE A 323 11.63 7.97 -2.05
N PRO A 324 12.82 8.54 -1.74
CA PRO A 324 13.92 7.77 -1.11
C PRO A 324 13.60 7.23 0.29
N TYR A 325 13.19 8.10 1.22
CA TYR A 325 12.86 7.71 2.60
C TYR A 325 11.56 8.37 3.06
N ARG A 326 10.46 7.61 3.12
CA ARG A 326 9.15 8.15 3.54
C ARG A 326 9.18 8.82 4.91
N THR A 327 9.96 8.29 5.86
CA THR A 327 10.08 8.85 7.22
C THR A 327 10.69 10.26 7.26
N MET A 328 11.49 10.65 6.25
CA MET A 328 12.05 12.00 6.17
C MET A 328 10.98 13.06 5.90
N LEU A 329 9.83 12.65 5.37
CA LEU A 329 8.66 13.51 5.18
C LEU A 329 8.21 14.12 6.50
N LEU A 330 8.30 13.36 7.60
CA LEU A 330 7.96 13.86 8.95
C LEU A 330 8.84 15.05 9.33
N THR A 331 10.15 14.91 9.12
CA THR A 331 11.15 15.94 9.45
C THR A 331 10.94 17.19 8.61
N LEU A 332 10.77 17.02 7.29
CA LEU A 332 10.53 18.13 6.36
C LEU A 332 9.22 18.85 6.67
N ALA A 333 8.12 18.11 6.89
CA ALA A 333 6.80 18.69 7.15
C ALA A 333 6.74 19.39 8.52
N ALA A 334 7.36 18.81 9.55
CA ALA A 334 7.42 19.44 10.87
C ALA A 334 8.25 20.73 10.88
N ALA A 335 9.25 20.85 10.00
CA ALA A 335 10.06 22.06 9.81
C ALA A 335 9.45 23.05 8.79
N TRP A 336 8.46 22.63 8.00
CA TRP A 336 7.87 23.45 6.95
C TRP A 336 7.17 24.71 7.46
N SER A 337 6.66 24.70 8.70
CA SER A 337 6.06 25.88 9.34
C SER A 337 7.03 27.07 9.39
N GLU A 338 8.35 26.82 9.40
CA GLU A 338 9.35 27.88 9.31
C GLU A 338 9.36 28.53 7.91
N VAL A 339 9.03 27.81 6.85
CA VAL A 339 8.91 28.38 5.50
C VAL A 339 7.69 29.27 5.39
N THR A 340 6.55 28.85 5.95
CA THR A 340 5.29 29.60 5.90
C THR A 340 5.23 30.76 6.89
N ALA A 341 6.11 30.80 7.89
CA ALA A 341 6.23 31.89 8.86
C ALA A 341 6.83 33.19 8.25
N VAL A 342 7.37 33.14 7.04
CA VAL A 342 8.01 34.28 6.37
C VAL A 342 7.37 34.56 5.02
N THR A 343 7.66 35.75 4.47
CA THR A 343 7.16 36.17 3.14
C THR A 343 8.31 36.73 2.29
N GLY A 344 8.05 36.93 1.00
CA GLY A 344 9.05 37.48 0.08
C GLY A 344 10.23 36.52 -0.19
N PRO A 345 11.42 37.05 -0.53
CA PRO A 345 12.57 36.24 -0.93
C PRO A 345 13.06 35.23 0.13
N GLU A 346 12.76 35.46 1.41
CA GLU A 346 13.15 34.55 2.49
C GLU A 346 12.48 33.18 2.38
N VAL A 347 11.26 33.13 1.81
CA VAL A 347 10.56 31.87 1.52
C VAL A 347 11.42 30.98 0.63
N ALA A 348 11.94 31.54 -0.47
CA ALA A 348 12.82 30.80 -1.40
C ALA A 348 14.11 30.35 -0.71
N ALA A 349 14.72 31.22 0.10
CA ALA A 349 15.94 30.87 0.84
C ALA A 349 15.72 29.70 1.83
N ARG A 350 14.60 29.67 2.57
CA ARG A 350 14.27 28.57 3.49
C ARG A 350 13.92 27.28 2.71
N ARG A 351 13.21 27.38 1.59
CA ARG A 351 12.95 26.23 0.69
C ARG A 351 14.24 25.63 0.13
N ASP A 352 15.19 26.46 -0.32
CA ASP A 352 16.48 25.99 -0.83
C ASP A 352 17.28 25.22 0.23
N LYS A 353 17.26 25.69 1.49
CA LYS A 353 17.85 24.95 2.62
C LYS A 353 17.17 23.59 2.81
N LEU A 354 15.84 23.51 2.74
CA LEU A 354 15.11 22.23 2.85
C LEU A 354 15.46 21.26 1.71
N LYS A 355 15.52 21.74 0.47
CA LYS A 355 15.94 20.91 -0.69
C LYS A 355 17.37 20.39 -0.51
N ARG A 356 18.30 21.27 -0.11
CA ARG A 356 19.68 20.89 0.17
C ARG A 356 19.75 19.83 1.28
N TRP A 357 19.03 20.04 2.38
CA TRP A 357 18.96 19.06 3.46
C TRP A 357 18.40 17.71 2.99
N PHE A 358 17.32 17.71 2.20
CA PHE A 358 16.74 16.50 1.63
C PHE A 358 17.77 15.69 0.84
N TRP A 359 18.52 16.34 -0.04
CA TRP A 359 19.55 15.67 -0.84
C TRP A 359 20.72 15.17 0.02
N CYS A 360 21.23 16.00 0.91
CA CYS A 360 22.29 15.62 1.85
C CYS A 360 21.89 14.42 2.70
N ALA A 361 20.71 14.46 3.33
CA ALA A 361 20.19 13.37 4.17
C ALA A 361 19.96 12.08 3.38
N THR A 362 19.52 12.20 2.12
CA THR A 362 19.30 11.07 1.23
C THR A 362 20.61 10.38 0.84
N PHE A 363 21.58 11.12 0.31
CA PHE A 363 22.85 10.54 -0.16
C PHE A 363 23.78 10.13 0.99
N ALA A 364 23.61 10.70 2.18
CA ALA A 364 24.26 10.22 3.40
C ALA A 364 23.57 8.99 4.02
N GLN A 365 22.48 8.47 3.42
CA GLN A 365 21.70 7.33 3.90
C GLN A 365 21.18 7.50 5.34
N ARG A 366 20.96 8.75 5.78
CA ARG A 366 20.70 9.08 7.19
C ARG A 366 19.44 8.41 7.76
N TYR A 367 18.46 8.13 6.91
CA TYR A 367 17.16 7.55 7.26
C TYR A 367 17.05 6.04 6.96
N GLU A 368 18.15 5.38 6.59
CA GLU A 368 18.16 3.93 6.32
C GLU A 368 17.82 3.09 7.58
N THR A 369 18.16 3.60 8.76
CA THR A 369 17.79 2.98 10.03
C THR A 369 17.22 4.03 11.00
N GLN A 370 16.30 3.61 11.87
CA GLN A 370 15.78 4.40 13.00
C GLN A 370 15.11 5.74 12.63
N GLY A 371 14.33 5.78 11.55
CA GLY A 371 13.71 7.02 11.03
C GLY A 371 13.00 7.89 12.08
N ASN A 372 12.21 7.29 13.00
CA ASN A 372 11.52 8.06 14.04
C ASN A 372 12.48 8.74 15.04
N SER A 373 13.54 8.05 15.48
CA SER A 373 14.55 8.63 16.37
C SER A 373 15.33 9.73 15.66
N ARG A 374 15.59 9.56 14.35
CA ARG A 374 16.24 10.59 13.51
C ARG A 374 15.39 11.84 13.40
N THR A 375 14.09 11.71 13.13
CA THR A 375 13.17 12.86 13.08
C THR A 375 13.19 13.69 14.35
N SER A 376 13.19 13.07 15.54
CA SER A 376 13.22 13.80 16.82
C SER A 376 14.48 14.67 16.98
N ASN A 377 15.61 14.23 16.45
CA ASN A 377 16.88 14.95 16.54
C ASN A 377 17.03 15.98 15.42
N ASP A 378 16.61 15.62 14.20
CA ASP A 378 16.83 16.45 13.02
C ASP A 378 15.87 17.64 12.95
N VAL A 379 14.63 17.54 13.46
CA VAL A 379 13.66 18.64 13.40
C VAL A 379 14.15 19.90 14.12
N PRO A 380 14.64 19.85 15.39
CA PRO A 380 15.18 21.03 16.06
C PRO A 380 16.37 21.66 15.32
N GLU A 381 17.31 20.83 14.85
CA GLU A 381 18.52 21.27 14.13
C GLU A 381 18.14 21.96 12.81
N LEU A 382 17.22 21.35 12.05
CA LEU A 382 16.73 21.87 10.78
C LEU A 382 15.99 23.20 10.98
N ARG A 383 15.09 23.31 11.97
CA ARG A 383 14.37 24.55 12.28
C ARG A 383 15.32 25.69 12.68
N ALA A 384 16.32 25.40 13.51
CA ALA A 384 17.33 26.38 13.90
C ALA A 384 18.14 26.87 12.68
N TRP A 385 18.49 25.98 11.76
CA TRP A 385 19.18 26.38 10.54
C TRP A 385 18.31 27.20 9.58
N LEU A 386 17.03 26.85 9.43
CA LEU A 386 16.10 27.57 8.57
C LEU A 386 15.94 29.03 9.01
N THR A 387 15.78 29.24 10.32
CA THR A 387 15.59 30.55 10.96
C THR A 387 16.89 31.35 11.12
N GLY A 388 18.06 30.72 10.91
CA GLY A 388 19.37 31.34 11.14
C GLY A 388 19.77 31.40 12.63
N ALA A 389 18.97 30.82 13.52
CA ALA A 389 19.30 30.70 14.95
C ALA A 389 20.39 29.65 15.22
N GLY A 390 20.69 28.78 14.26
CA GLY A 390 21.72 27.74 14.35
C GLY A 390 22.51 27.55 13.05
N GLY A 391 23.59 26.78 13.16
CA GLY A 391 24.43 26.39 12.02
C GLY A 391 23.75 25.36 11.10
N ALA A 392 24.35 25.11 9.95
CA ALA A 392 23.88 24.06 9.04
C ALA A 392 24.01 22.67 9.71
N PRO A 393 23.01 21.77 9.52
CA PRO A 393 23.08 20.44 10.09
C PRO A 393 24.33 19.67 9.68
N GLU A 394 24.83 18.77 10.52
CA GLU A 394 26.05 17.98 10.25
C GLU A 394 26.04 17.37 8.84
N VAL A 395 24.93 16.74 8.47
CA VAL A 395 24.76 16.07 7.17
C VAL A 395 24.87 17.01 5.96
N VAL A 396 24.67 18.31 6.16
CA VAL A 396 24.79 19.33 5.11
C VAL A 396 26.25 19.72 4.87
N ASN A 397 27.08 19.65 5.91
CA ASN A 397 28.49 20.05 5.85
C ASN A 397 29.42 18.88 5.52
N ASP A 398 29.12 17.70 6.06
CA ASP A 398 29.99 16.54 5.98
C ASP A 398 29.29 15.37 5.28
N GLY A 399 29.68 15.12 4.02
CA GLY A 399 29.15 14.01 3.26
C GLY A 399 30.15 13.49 2.26
N GLU A 400 30.03 12.20 1.95
CA GLU A 400 30.96 11.48 1.10
C GLU A 400 30.26 11.02 -0.18
N LEU A 401 30.94 11.20 -1.32
CA LEU A 401 30.50 10.58 -2.57
C LEU A 401 30.84 9.09 -2.53
N ARG A 402 29.92 8.26 -3.02
CA ARG A 402 30.05 6.80 -3.08
C ARG A 402 29.95 6.33 -4.52
N THR A 403 30.42 5.12 -4.79
CA THR A 403 30.19 4.50 -6.11
C THR A 403 28.73 4.08 -6.27
N PHE A 404 28.19 4.26 -7.48
CA PHE A 404 26.83 3.85 -7.86
C PHE A 404 26.81 2.58 -8.72
N ARG A 405 27.99 2.02 -9.03
CA ARG A 405 28.13 0.80 -9.84
C ARG A 405 27.44 -0.43 -9.25
N ALA A 406 27.23 -0.48 -7.94
CA ALA A 406 26.51 -1.56 -7.26
C ALA A 406 25.08 -1.19 -6.82
N VAL A 407 24.68 0.08 -6.95
CA VAL A 407 23.35 0.57 -6.56
C VAL A 407 22.32 0.09 -7.56
N ASN A 408 21.35 -0.70 -7.12
CA ASN A 408 20.28 -1.29 -7.94
C ASN A 408 18.93 -1.22 -7.20
N ASN A 409 17.88 -1.85 -7.73
CA ASN A 409 16.54 -1.82 -7.12
C ASN A 409 16.49 -2.36 -5.67
N ASN A 410 17.47 -3.15 -5.22
CA ASN A 410 17.56 -3.62 -3.83
C ASN A 410 18.02 -2.51 -2.87
N THR A 411 18.81 -1.55 -3.35
CA THR A 411 19.21 -0.36 -2.59
C THR A 411 18.20 0.78 -2.82
N GLN A 412 16.94 0.54 -2.42
CA GLN A 412 15.78 1.33 -2.85
C GLN A 412 15.93 2.85 -2.69
N ALA A 413 16.51 3.32 -1.58
CA ALA A 413 16.60 4.75 -1.31
C ALA A 413 17.63 5.47 -2.20
N LEU A 414 18.87 4.96 -2.28
CA LEU A 414 19.91 5.52 -3.17
C LEU A 414 19.51 5.39 -4.64
N TYR A 415 18.88 4.27 -4.99
CA TYR A 415 18.32 4.07 -6.33
C TYR A 415 17.29 5.14 -6.67
N SER A 416 16.29 5.30 -5.80
CA SER A 416 15.22 6.30 -5.95
C SER A 416 15.78 7.72 -6.03
N ALA A 417 16.80 8.02 -5.23
CA ALA A 417 17.47 9.31 -5.22
C ALA A 417 18.18 9.63 -6.54
N ALA A 418 18.94 8.68 -7.08
CA ALA A 418 19.64 8.86 -8.36
C ALA A 418 18.65 9.02 -9.53
N ILE A 419 17.56 8.25 -9.52
CA ILE A 419 16.48 8.40 -10.51
C ILE A 419 15.77 9.76 -10.35
N ALA A 420 15.39 10.14 -9.14
CA ALA A 420 14.75 11.44 -8.87
C ALA A 420 15.65 12.62 -9.29
N LEU A 421 16.95 12.52 -9.03
CA LEU A 421 17.93 13.52 -9.45
C LEU A 421 18.01 13.64 -10.98
N SER A 422 17.89 12.53 -11.70
CA SER A 422 17.80 12.54 -13.17
C SER A 422 16.48 13.18 -13.64
N LEU A 423 15.37 12.90 -12.96
CA LEU A 423 14.04 13.45 -13.27
C LEU A 423 13.91 14.96 -13.02
N ARG A 424 14.77 15.52 -12.16
CA ARG A 424 14.81 16.97 -11.87
C ARG A 424 15.10 17.81 -13.12
N ASN A 425 15.71 17.24 -14.16
CA ASN A 425 16.01 17.92 -15.42
C ASN A 425 14.85 17.88 -16.44
N HIS A 426 13.64 17.49 -16.00
CA HIS A 426 12.44 17.37 -16.84
C HIS A 426 12.68 16.54 -18.11
N PRO A 427 13.08 15.25 -17.96
CA PRO A 427 13.40 14.39 -19.08
C PRO A 427 12.30 14.36 -20.13
N LEU A 428 12.69 14.25 -21.39
CA LEU A 428 11.78 14.14 -22.52
C LEU A 428 11.52 12.68 -22.87
N ASP A 429 10.29 12.33 -23.25
CA ASP A 429 10.02 10.97 -23.74
C ASP A 429 10.72 10.69 -25.08
N PHE A 430 11.12 9.43 -25.27
CA PHE A 430 11.92 8.97 -26.42
C PHE A 430 11.11 8.89 -27.73
N HIS A 431 9.83 9.27 -27.74
CA HIS A 431 8.94 9.16 -28.90
C HIS A 431 8.54 10.50 -29.50
N GLN A 432 8.08 11.41 -28.67
CA GLN A 432 7.51 12.70 -29.02
C GLN A 432 8.37 13.86 -28.52
N GLY A 433 9.40 13.59 -27.71
CA GLY A 433 10.24 14.63 -27.11
C GLY A 433 9.46 15.54 -26.17
N LYS A 434 8.36 15.06 -25.57
CA LYS A 434 7.56 15.84 -24.63
C LYS A 434 8.03 15.57 -23.19
N PRO A 435 7.91 16.54 -22.28
CA PRO A 435 8.33 16.35 -20.90
C PRO A 435 7.62 15.18 -20.21
N LEU A 436 8.38 14.41 -19.43
CA LEU A 436 7.88 13.43 -18.50
C LEU A 436 7.34 14.14 -17.26
N THR A 437 6.03 14.14 -17.10
CA THR A 437 5.34 14.66 -15.91
C THR A 437 4.88 13.50 -15.02
N ALA A 438 4.59 13.76 -13.75
CA ALA A 438 4.01 12.76 -12.84
C ALA A 438 2.78 12.07 -13.45
N THR A 439 1.86 12.86 -14.03
CA THR A 439 0.65 12.35 -14.70
C THR A 439 0.98 11.43 -15.86
N ARG A 440 1.94 11.79 -16.73
CA ARG A 440 2.33 10.95 -17.87
C ARG A 440 3.03 9.68 -17.44
N ILE A 441 3.90 9.74 -16.42
CA ILE A 441 4.56 8.55 -15.89
C ILE A 441 3.53 7.50 -15.47
N VAL A 442 2.45 7.93 -14.80
CA VAL A 442 1.37 7.02 -14.39
C VAL A 442 0.51 6.58 -15.58
N ALA A 443 0.07 7.52 -16.42
CA ALA A 443 -0.85 7.24 -17.53
C ALA A 443 -0.22 6.35 -18.62
N ASP A 444 1.03 6.65 -18.99
CA ASP A 444 1.75 5.94 -20.05
C ASP A 444 2.52 4.71 -19.50
N GLN A 445 2.35 4.40 -18.20
CA GLN A 445 3.04 3.31 -17.50
C GLN A 445 4.56 3.34 -17.72
N ILE A 446 5.14 4.52 -17.59
CA ILE A 446 6.58 4.73 -17.77
C ILE A 446 7.31 4.04 -16.62
N ASP A 447 8.30 3.24 -16.98
CA ASP A 447 9.11 2.50 -16.03
C ASP A 447 10.60 2.75 -16.31
N ASP A 448 11.44 2.43 -15.34
CA ASP A 448 12.88 2.43 -15.55
C ASP A 448 13.31 1.16 -16.30
N HIS A 449 14.07 1.36 -17.37
CA HIS A 449 14.60 0.31 -18.23
C HIS A 449 16.10 0.47 -18.42
N HIS A 450 16.75 -0.60 -18.87
CA HIS A 450 18.18 -0.58 -19.10
C HIS A 450 18.55 0.22 -20.35
N VAL A 451 19.52 1.13 -20.25
CA VAL A 451 20.06 1.86 -21.41
C VAL A 451 20.80 0.90 -22.34
N PHE A 452 21.66 0.06 -21.79
CA PHE A 452 22.19 -1.13 -22.44
C PHE A 452 21.35 -2.35 -22.03
N PRO A 453 20.57 -2.96 -22.94
CA PRO A 453 19.73 -4.09 -22.60
C PRO A 453 20.52 -5.25 -22.01
N GLN A 454 20.00 -5.89 -20.95
CA GLN A 454 20.66 -7.05 -20.34
C GLN A 454 20.94 -8.17 -21.33
N ALA A 455 20.00 -8.42 -22.25
CA ALA A 455 20.12 -9.44 -23.29
C ALA A 455 21.27 -9.13 -24.27
N TYR A 456 21.52 -7.85 -24.56
CA TYR A 456 22.67 -7.42 -25.38
C TYR A 456 23.99 -7.68 -24.64
N LEU A 457 24.08 -7.30 -23.37
CA LEU A 457 25.30 -7.46 -22.57
C LEU A 457 25.65 -8.93 -22.26
N GLY A 458 24.68 -9.85 -22.34
CA GLY A 458 24.91 -11.28 -22.18
C GLY A 458 25.63 -11.62 -20.87
N SER A 459 26.62 -12.51 -20.91
CA SER A 459 27.45 -12.90 -19.77
C SER A 459 28.74 -12.06 -19.62
N ALA A 460 28.98 -11.08 -20.49
CA ALA A 460 30.23 -10.31 -20.50
C ALA A 460 30.44 -9.47 -19.23
N TYR A 461 29.35 -9.09 -18.57
CA TYR A 461 29.36 -8.29 -17.34
C TYR A 461 28.62 -8.96 -16.18
N PRO A 462 29.04 -8.74 -14.92
CA PRO A 462 28.30 -9.13 -13.73
C PRO A 462 26.87 -8.57 -13.72
N LYS A 463 25.93 -9.33 -13.15
CA LYS A 463 24.52 -8.89 -13.03
C LYS A 463 24.39 -7.56 -12.26
N ALA A 464 25.18 -7.37 -11.21
CA ALA A 464 25.14 -6.16 -10.39
C ALA A 464 25.45 -4.87 -11.19
N LEU A 465 26.42 -4.92 -12.12
CA LEU A 465 26.76 -3.79 -13.00
C LEU A 465 25.67 -3.55 -14.05
N LYS A 466 25.14 -4.63 -14.64
CA LYS A 466 24.03 -4.55 -15.60
C LYS A 466 22.79 -3.92 -14.99
N ASP A 467 22.50 -4.25 -13.73
CA ASP A 467 21.36 -3.76 -12.95
C ASP A 467 21.64 -2.47 -12.16
N SER A 468 22.82 -1.89 -12.33
CA SER A 468 23.16 -0.62 -11.72
C SER A 468 22.20 0.49 -12.17
N VAL A 469 21.86 1.40 -11.25
CA VAL A 469 21.10 2.63 -11.54
C VAL A 469 21.74 3.49 -12.62
N LEU A 470 23.07 3.37 -12.80
CA LEU A 470 23.80 4.05 -13.86
C LEU A 470 23.36 3.57 -15.26
N ASN A 471 22.92 2.31 -15.38
CA ASN A 471 22.40 1.75 -16.61
C ASN A 471 20.88 1.89 -16.73
N ARG A 472 20.22 2.83 -16.01
CA ARG A 472 18.75 2.95 -15.99
C ARG A 472 18.30 4.31 -16.52
N THR A 473 17.19 4.31 -17.24
CA THR A 473 16.49 5.50 -17.75
C THR A 473 14.99 5.26 -17.79
N LEU A 474 14.17 6.31 -17.72
CA LEU A 474 12.71 6.17 -17.77
C LEU A 474 12.23 6.21 -19.21
N ILE A 475 11.59 5.13 -19.65
CA ILE A 475 10.99 5.05 -20.98
C ILE A 475 9.64 4.34 -20.89
N ASP A 476 8.76 4.60 -21.85
CA ASP A 476 7.48 3.93 -21.93
C ASP A 476 7.64 2.49 -22.48
N ARG A 477 6.56 1.71 -22.33
CA ARG A 477 6.51 0.32 -22.81
C ARG A 477 6.75 0.22 -24.32
N ALA A 478 6.27 1.18 -25.11
CA ALA A 478 6.41 1.16 -26.55
C ALA A 478 7.88 1.34 -26.98
N THR A 479 8.62 2.24 -26.34
CA THR A 479 10.06 2.46 -26.51
C THR A 479 10.82 1.21 -26.11
N ASN A 480 10.51 0.63 -24.95
CA ASN A 480 11.16 -0.59 -24.50
C ASN A 480 10.97 -1.76 -25.49
N ILE A 481 9.78 -1.90 -26.08
CA ILE A 481 9.51 -2.90 -27.13
C ILE A 481 10.29 -2.63 -28.43
N ARG A 482 10.66 -1.39 -28.74
CA ARG A 482 11.48 -1.05 -29.91
C ARG A 482 12.98 -1.32 -29.67
N ILE A 483 13.45 -1.06 -28.44
CA ILE A 483 14.84 -1.31 -28.03
C ILE A 483 15.14 -2.81 -28.02
N GLN A 484 14.26 -3.64 -27.46
CA GLN A 484 14.43 -5.09 -27.35
C GLN A 484 15.80 -5.49 -26.75
N HIS A 485 16.61 -6.22 -27.53
CA HIS A 485 17.95 -6.68 -27.19
C HIS A 485 19.02 -5.99 -28.05
N LYS A 486 18.69 -4.85 -28.66
CA LYS A 486 19.60 -4.10 -29.54
C LYS A 486 20.67 -3.36 -28.73
N ALA A 487 21.84 -3.20 -29.33
CA ALA A 487 22.88 -2.30 -28.82
C ALA A 487 22.41 -0.82 -28.87
N PRO A 488 22.88 0.05 -27.97
CA PRO A 488 22.58 1.48 -28.02
C PRO A 488 22.84 2.15 -29.35
N SER A 489 23.98 1.89 -30.00
CA SER A 489 24.30 2.43 -31.33
C SER A 489 23.19 2.15 -32.36
N THR A 490 22.58 0.96 -32.28
CA THR A 490 21.56 0.50 -33.22
C THR A 490 20.22 1.16 -32.96
N TYR A 491 19.69 1.10 -31.72
CA TYR A 491 18.37 1.67 -31.46
C TYR A 491 18.40 3.21 -31.45
N LEU A 492 19.52 3.84 -31.04
CA LEU A 492 19.69 5.29 -31.13
C LEU A 492 19.80 5.74 -32.58
N GLY A 493 20.48 4.99 -33.45
CA GLY A 493 20.52 5.27 -34.88
C GLY A 493 19.14 5.15 -35.56
N ASP A 494 18.31 4.19 -35.14
CA ASP A 494 16.91 4.09 -35.57
C ASP A 494 16.08 5.30 -35.11
N MET A 495 16.29 5.75 -33.87
CA MET A 495 15.63 6.93 -33.32
C MET A 495 16.08 8.23 -33.99
N GLU A 496 17.37 8.38 -34.27
CA GLU A 496 17.93 9.56 -34.94
C GLU A 496 17.31 9.77 -36.32
N LYS A 497 17.14 8.69 -37.10
CA LYS A 497 16.46 8.73 -38.40
C LYS A 497 15.02 9.22 -38.31
N ALA A 498 14.35 8.96 -37.19
CA ALA A 498 12.95 9.32 -36.98
C ALA A 498 12.77 10.73 -36.37
N LEU A 499 13.62 11.09 -35.40
CA LEU A 499 13.52 12.33 -34.62
C LEU A 499 14.42 13.46 -35.14
N GLY A 500 15.48 13.12 -35.86
CA GLY A 500 16.59 14.01 -36.17
C GLY A 500 17.60 14.12 -35.03
N ALA A 501 18.87 14.40 -35.37
CA ALA A 501 19.99 14.47 -34.42
C ALA A 501 19.76 15.47 -33.27
N GLN A 502 19.27 16.67 -33.58
CA GLN A 502 19.09 17.72 -32.58
C GLN A 502 18.03 17.37 -31.53
N LEU A 503 16.94 16.69 -31.92
CA LEU A 503 15.92 16.28 -30.96
C LEU A 503 16.41 15.08 -30.13
N LEU A 504 17.13 14.14 -30.75
CA LEU A 504 17.72 13.02 -30.04
C LEU A 504 18.73 13.47 -28.98
N GLU A 505 19.61 14.41 -29.32
CA GLU A 505 20.58 15.02 -28.40
C GLU A 505 19.87 15.59 -27.16
N ARG A 506 18.84 16.43 -27.39
CA ARG A 506 18.02 16.99 -26.30
C ARG A 506 17.33 15.93 -25.45
N VAL A 507 16.84 14.84 -26.06
CA VAL A 507 16.25 13.72 -25.32
C VAL A 507 17.32 13.08 -24.43
N LEU A 508 18.48 12.71 -24.97
CA LEU A 508 19.55 12.08 -24.21
C LEU A 508 20.03 12.98 -23.05
N GLU A 509 20.33 14.25 -23.33
CA GLU A 509 20.76 15.22 -22.32
C GLU A 509 19.72 15.41 -21.21
N SER A 510 18.43 15.43 -21.55
CA SER A 510 17.36 15.58 -20.55
C SER A 510 17.25 14.39 -19.59
N HIS A 511 17.76 13.22 -19.99
CA HIS A 511 17.93 12.04 -19.12
C HIS A 511 19.32 11.98 -18.48
N GLY A 512 20.17 12.99 -18.70
CA GLY A 512 21.57 13.06 -18.29
C GLY A 512 22.49 12.11 -19.04
N LEU A 513 22.07 11.55 -20.19
CA LEU A 513 22.81 10.55 -20.96
C LEU A 513 23.84 11.25 -21.87
N PRO A 514 24.97 10.58 -22.20
CA PRO A 514 25.94 11.18 -23.12
C PRO A 514 25.32 11.27 -24.52
N ALA A 515 25.42 12.45 -25.14
CA ALA A 515 24.83 12.72 -26.45
C ALA A 515 25.90 13.00 -27.53
N ASP A 516 27.18 12.79 -27.19
CA ASP A 516 28.30 13.00 -28.08
C ASP A 516 28.31 11.98 -29.24
N ALA A 517 28.53 12.49 -30.45
CA ALA A 517 28.52 11.69 -31.68
C ALA A 517 29.61 10.60 -31.73
N GLN A 518 30.63 10.68 -30.87
CA GLN A 518 31.66 9.66 -30.68
C GLN A 518 31.62 9.02 -29.28
N GLY A 519 30.49 9.19 -28.58
CA GLY A 519 30.32 8.79 -27.20
C GLY A 519 30.20 7.30 -26.96
N SER A 520 30.30 6.94 -25.69
CA SER A 520 30.20 5.56 -25.20
C SER A 520 28.90 4.84 -25.59
N LEU A 521 27.82 5.57 -25.88
CA LEU A 521 26.57 4.97 -26.37
C LEU A 521 26.65 4.59 -27.85
N LEU A 522 27.27 5.41 -28.70
CA LEU A 522 27.37 5.13 -30.13
C LEU A 522 28.51 4.17 -30.47
N SER A 523 29.51 4.05 -29.60
CA SER A 523 30.56 3.02 -29.67
C SER A 523 30.22 1.71 -28.94
N ASP A 524 29.03 1.62 -28.34
CA ASP A 524 28.57 0.49 -27.52
C ASP A 524 29.52 0.09 -26.37
N ASP A 525 30.33 1.04 -25.88
CA ASP A 525 31.28 0.83 -24.78
C ASP A 525 30.58 0.99 -23.43
N PHE A 526 30.17 -0.15 -22.85
CA PHE A 526 29.45 -0.19 -21.60
C PHE A 526 30.25 0.34 -20.39
N GLU A 527 31.55 0.06 -20.31
CA GLU A 527 32.36 0.50 -19.16
C GLU A 527 32.69 1.99 -19.22
N ALA A 528 32.98 2.50 -20.43
CA ALA A 528 33.12 3.94 -20.63
C ALA A 528 31.81 4.66 -20.30
N PHE A 529 30.67 4.10 -20.70
CA PHE A 529 29.35 4.65 -20.37
C PHE A 529 29.10 4.70 -18.86
N LEU A 530 29.33 3.60 -18.13
CA LEU A 530 29.14 3.58 -16.68
C LEU A 530 30.06 4.59 -15.98
N THR A 531 31.31 4.71 -16.43
CA THR A 531 32.29 5.67 -15.89
C THR A 531 31.82 7.11 -16.09
N TRP A 532 31.43 7.46 -17.31
CA TRP A 532 30.92 8.79 -17.63
C TRP A 532 29.66 9.10 -16.83
N ARG A 533 28.72 8.15 -16.75
CA ARG A 533 27.44 8.32 -16.05
C ARG A 533 27.62 8.50 -14.55
N GLU A 534 28.56 7.77 -13.94
CA GLU A 534 28.91 7.91 -12.52
C GLU A 534 29.49 9.29 -12.23
N GLN A 535 30.40 9.78 -13.07
CA GLN A 535 30.99 11.12 -12.95
C GLN A 535 29.93 12.21 -13.10
N HIS A 536 29.04 12.09 -14.09
CA HIS A 536 27.93 13.01 -14.29
C HIS A 536 27.00 13.02 -13.07
N LEU A 537 26.65 11.85 -12.54
CA LEU A 537 25.82 11.74 -11.33
C LEU A 537 26.50 12.38 -10.12
N HIS A 538 27.80 12.18 -9.91
CA HIS A 538 28.55 12.82 -8.83
C HIS A 538 28.56 14.34 -8.94
N GLU A 539 28.69 14.90 -10.15
CA GLU A 539 28.57 16.34 -10.38
C GLU A 539 27.17 16.85 -10.02
N GLN A 540 26.12 16.16 -10.47
CA GLN A 540 24.75 16.52 -10.11
C GLN A 540 24.50 16.45 -8.60
N ILE A 541 25.06 15.45 -7.90
CA ILE A 541 24.99 15.34 -6.44
C ILE A 541 25.65 16.55 -5.79
N ARG A 542 26.86 16.93 -6.22
CA ARG A 542 27.56 18.11 -5.68
C ARG A 542 26.75 19.40 -5.87
N LEU A 543 26.09 19.56 -7.01
CA LEU A 543 25.26 20.74 -7.28
C LEU A 543 24.08 20.86 -6.31
N VAL A 544 23.48 19.75 -5.90
CA VAL A 544 22.31 19.77 -5.01
C VAL A 544 22.66 19.70 -3.52
N THR A 545 23.79 19.09 -3.15
CA THR A 545 24.23 18.98 -1.76
C THR A 545 25.16 20.11 -1.34
N GLY A 546 25.92 20.69 -2.28
CA GLY A 546 27.01 21.61 -2.00
C GLY A 546 28.24 20.94 -1.37
N TRP A 547 28.35 19.61 -1.41
CA TRP A 547 29.51 18.90 -0.86
C TRP A 547 30.76 19.09 -1.74
N SER A 548 31.92 19.24 -1.10
CA SER A 548 33.23 19.32 -1.76
C SER A 548 34.00 17.99 -1.76
N ALA A 549 33.34 16.88 -1.43
CA ALA A 549 33.98 15.58 -1.27
C ALA A 549 34.67 15.08 -2.56
N PRO A 550 35.86 14.45 -2.46
CA PRO A 550 36.54 13.87 -3.61
C PRO A 550 35.72 12.72 -4.22
N VAL A 551 35.86 12.51 -5.53
CA VAL A 551 35.26 11.35 -6.20
C VAL A 551 36.02 10.09 -5.75
N PRO A 552 35.34 9.00 -5.36
CA PRO A 552 36.00 7.72 -5.08
C PRO A 552 36.86 7.30 -6.27
N ALA A 553 38.11 6.87 -6.03
CA ALA A 553 38.91 6.28 -7.09
C ALA A 553 38.16 5.08 -7.69
N ALA A 554 38.13 4.97 -9.02
CA ALA A 554 37.57 3.81 -9.70
C ALA A 554 38.30 2.57 -9.20
N THR A 555 37.62 1.72 -8.43
CA THR A 555 38.20 0.45 -8.01
C THR A 555 38.20 -0.48 -9.23
N ASP A 556 39.38 -0.72 -9.79
CA ASP A 556 39.59 -1.78 -10.79
C ASP A 556 39.04 -3.09 -10.23
N SER A 557 37.94 -3.59 -10.81
CA SER A 557 37.32 -4.85 -10.42
C SER A 557 38.09 -6.08 -10.95
N SER A 558 39.41 -5.98 -11.08
CA SER A 558 40.27 -7.06 -11.60
C SER A 558 41.11 -7.78 -10.54
N SER A 559 40.90 -7.53 -9.23
CA SER A 559 41.60 -8.29 -8.19
C SER A 559 40.69 -8.67 -7.02
N SER A 560 39.94 -9.76 -7.18
CA SER A 560 39.45 -10.56 -6.05
C SER A 560 39.36 -12.03 -6.45
N SER A 561 40.52 -12.65 -6.60
CA SER A 561 40.65 -14.12 -6.58
C SER A 561 42.02 -14.49 -6.01
N ALA A 562 42.24 -14.26 -4.72
CA ALA A 562 43.23 -14.99 -3.94
C ALA A 562 43.08 -14.69 -2.43
N ARG A 563 43.07 -15.79 -1.67
CA ARG A 563 43.26 -15.93 -0.20
C ARG A 563 42.01 -15.79 0.67
N GLU A 564 41.73 -16.69 1.60
CA GLU A 564 42.45 -17.89 2.07
C GLU A 564 41.45 -18.74 2.88
N GLY A 565 41.49 -20.06 2.70
CA GLY A 565 40.90 -20.98 3.65
C GLY A 565 41.91 -21.25 4.77
N VAL A 566 41.47 -21.11 6.01
CA VAL A 566 41.68 -22.02 7.15
C VAL A 566 40.48 -21.84 8.08
#